data_AF-N6YG31-F1
#
_entry.id   AF-N6YG31-F1
#
_cell.length_a   1.000
_cell.length_b   1.000
_cell.length_c   1.000
_cell.angle_alpha   90.00
_cell.angle_beta   90.00
_cell.angle_gamma   90.00
#
_symmetry.space_group_name_H-M   'P 1'
#
loop_
_entity.id
_entity.type
_entity.pdbx_description
1 polymer ?
#
loop_
_entity_poly.entity_id
_entity_poly.type
_entity_poly.pdbx_seq_one_letter_code
_entity_poly.pdbx_strand_id
1 'polypeptide(L)'
;MSGRNIAELRAALELTGWRLATTQRLAQVGDWTLDRDSGRMTWSRELFRMLERPQHLGEPDINEVLSYYTPSSLDRTRDLFWHAIDTGDRCSLEQEVLLPSGKQRHHFTVIEPHKDASGRVVRLYGTVQDITTRKRLEAERIRQLARVAELSRHMIEIEERERRQLASALHDRASPNLAALRILFANLADSLPTQVRAACGTLLEDVDALLADTTAGIREICTDLRPATLDYAGLEPALREYVEAFRKRTRLDVVLTTAGAETPGLAAEAQTLLFRLVKEALTNCAKHACAGQVRIGLEREPTRTRLSIVDDGVGFELALLGQPGSTPGLGLITMRERVELAGGQFVLMTKPGEGTAIQVSIPHLTC
;
A
#
# COMPACT_ATOMS: atom_id res chain seq x y z
N MET A 1 -41.90 57.63 -18.44
CA MET A 1 -41.57 56.19 -18.49
C MET A 1 -40.06 55.87 -18.49
N SER A 2 -39.14 56.83 -18.68
CA SER A 2 -37.69 56.55 -18.77
C SER A 2 -36.98 56.30 -17.41
N GLY A 3 -37.39 56.96 -16.32
CA GLY A 3 -36.70 56.86 -15.02
C GLY A 3 -36.88 55.53 -14.25
N ARG A 4 -37.96 54.79 -14.50
CA ARG A 4 -38.25 53.51 -13.82
C ARG A 4 -37.31 52.39 -14.32
N ASN A 5 -37.02 52.38 -15.62
CA ASN A 5 -36.17 51.39 -16.26
C ASN A 5 -34.68 51.56 -15.86
N ILE A 6 -34.20 52.80 -15.72
CA ILE A 6 -32.83 53.08 -15.24
C ILE A 6 -32.65 52.64 -13.77
N ALA A 7 -33.64 52.85 -12.91
CA ALA A 7 -33.59 52.42 -11.52
C ALA A 7 -33.59 50.89 -11.39
N GLU A 8 -34.42 50.19 -12.18
CA GLU A 8 -34.46 48.73 -12.25
C GLU A 8 -33.14 48.14 -12.77
N LEU A 9 -32.56 48.72 -13.83
CA LEU A 9 -31.28 48.28 -14.38
C LEU A 9 -30.13 48.49 -13.38
N ARG A 10 -30.14 49.61 -12.66
CA ARG A 10 -29.15 49.89 -11.60
C ARG A 10 -29.26 48.90 -10.45
N ALA A 11 -30.49 48.63 -9.98
CA ALA A 11 -30.72 47.66 -8.91
C ALA A 11 -30.28 46.24 -9.33
N ALA A 12 -30.54 45.83 -10.58
CA ALA A 12 -30.10 44.56 -11.12
C ALA A 12 -28.56 44.45 -11.24
N LEU A 13 -27.89 45.55 -11.62
CA LEU A 13 -26.43 45.62 -11.67
C LEU A 13 -25.82 45.52 -10.27
N GLU A 14 -26.40 46.24 -9.29
CA GLU A 14 -25.96 46.21 -7.89
C GLU A 14 -26.13 44.80 -7.27
N LEU A 15 -27.26 44.13 -7.55
CA LEU A 15 -27.49 42.76 -7.10
C LEU A 15 -26.50 41.76 -7.72
N THR A 16 -26.25 41.87 -9.03
CA THR A 16 -25.28 41.01 -9.73
C THR A 16 -23.87 41.21 -9.18
N GLY A 17 -23.46 42.47 -8.97
CA GLY A 17 -22.17 42.80 -8.38
C GLY A 17 -22.02 42.27 -6.95
N TRP A 18 -23.06 42.37 -6.13
CA TRP A 18 -23.06 41.81 -4.78
C TRP A 18 -22.95 40.28 -4.78
N ARG A 19 -23.69 39.59 -5.66
CA ARG A 19 -23.62 38.12 -5.81
C ARG A 19 -22.23 37.68 -6.21
N LEU A 20 -21.65 38.30 -7.23
CA LEU A 20 -20.30 37.98 -7.70
C LEU A 20 -19.27 38.14 -6.57
N ALA A 21 -19.27 39.29 -5.89
CA ALA A 21 -18.34 39.56 -4.79
C ALA A 21 -18.53 38.62 -3.58
N THR A 22 -19.75 38.11 -3.38
CA THR A 22 -20.04 37.15 -2.31
C THR A 22 -19.53 35.75 -2.68
N THR A 23 -19.82 35.29 -3.91
CA THR A 23 -19.30 34.02 -4.43
C THR A 23 -17.79 33.98 -4.43
N GLN A 24 -17.13 35.05 -4.87
CA GLN A 24 -15.67 35.19 -4.85
C GLN A 24 -15.08 35.00 -3.46
N ARG A 25 -15.65 35.68 -2.46
CA ARG A 25 -15.19 35.58 -1.07
C ARG A 25 -15.41 34.18 -0.48
N LEU A 26 -16.56 33.57 -0.76
CA LEU A 26 -16.87 32.22 -0.28
C LEU A 26 -15.96 31.17 -0.92
N ALA A 27 -15.64 31.34 -2.21
CA ALA A 27 -14.76 30.45 -2.95
C ALA A 27 -13.26 30.74 -2.75
N GLN A 28 -12.93 31.85 -2.09
CA GLN A 28 -11.57 32.40 -1.98
C GLN A 28 -10.93 32.58 -3.35
N VAL A 29 -11.71 33.14 -4.28
CA VAL A 29 -11.31 33.41 -5.67
C VAL A 29 -11.35 34.90 -5.93
N GLY A 30 -10.21 35.46 -6.34
CA GLY A 30 -10.12 36.80 -6.91
C GLY A 30 -10.01 36.73 -8.42
N ASP A 31 -10.60 37.69 -9.13
CA ASP A 31 -10.35 37.90 -10.56
C ASP A 31 -9.46 39.12 -10.82
N TRP A 32 -8.81 39.10 -11.98
CA TRP A 32 -8.13 40.23 -12.57
C TRP A 32 -8.34 40.28 -14.08
N THR A 33 -8.18 41.47 -14.66
CA THR A 33 -8.10 41.64 -16.11
C THR A 33 -6.86 42.44 -16.45
N LEU A 34 -6.29 42.22 -17.64
CA LEU A 34 -5.17 42.99 -18.15
C LEU A 34 -5.45 43.38 -19.58
N ASP A 35 -5.45 44.68 -19.84
CA ASP A 35 -5.49 45.22 -21.20
C ASP A 35 -4.08 45.18 -21.80
N ARG A 36 -3.92 44.50 -22.95
CA ARG A 36 -2.60 44.26 -23.56
C ARG A 36 -1.90 45.54 -23.97
N ASP A 37 -2.65 46.48 -24.55
CA ASP A 37 -2.07 47.66 -25.20
C ASP A 37 -1.75 48.76 -24.19
N SER A 38 -2.63 48.96 -23.20
CA SER A 38 -2.38 49.94 -22.14
C SER A 38 -1.56 49.40 -20.97
N GLY A 39 -1.42 48.07 -20.84
CA GLY A 39 -0.80 47.42 -19.69
C GLY A 39 -1.62 47.59 -18.40
N ARG A 40 -2.83 48.16 -18.47
CA ARG A 40 -3.67 48.41 -17.31
C ARG A 40 -4.25 47.10 -16.81
N MET A 41 -4.03 46.83 -15.53
CA MET A 41 -4.59 45.67 -14.86
C MET A 41 -5.70 46.11 -13.90
N THR A 42 -6.79 45.36 -13.83
CA THR A 42 -7.88 45.58 -12.87
C THR A 42 -8.02 44.42 -11.94
N TRP A 43 -8.22 44.66 -10.65
CA TRP A 43 -8.36 43.61 -9.63
C TRP A 43 -9.72 43.63 -8.94
N SER A 44 -10.28 42.45 -8.72
CA SER A 44 -11.40 42.28 -7.81
C SER A 44 -11.03 42.65 -6.37
N ARG A 45 -12.02 43.06 -5.58
CA ARG A 45 -11.84 43.36 -4.15
C ARG A 45 -11.27 42.17 -3.37
N GLU A 46 -11.60 40.96 -3.80
CA GLU A 46 -11.12 39.74 -3.13
C GLU A 46 -9.64 39.51 -3.42
N LEU A 47 -9.15 39.78 -4.64
CA LEU A 47 -7.74 39.65 -4.97
C LEU A 47 -6.85 40.59 -4.15
N PHE A 48 -7.30 41.83 -3.90
CA PHE A 48 -6.64 42.74 -2.97
C PHE A 48 -6.52 42.14 -1.56
N ARG A 49 -7.55 41.43 -1.06
CA ARG A 49 -7.50 40.77 0.25
C ARG A 49 -6.56 39.58 0.25
N MET A 50 -6.65 38.72 -0.77
CA MET A 50 -5.83 37.51 -0.89
C MET A 50 -4.34 37.84 -0.92
N LEU A 51 -3.96 38.91 -1.62
CA LEU A 51 -2.57 39.37 -1.74
C LEU A 51 -2.17 40.39 -0.66
N GLU A 52 -3.01 40.62 0.35
CA GLU A 52 -2.79 41.59 1.44
C GLU A 52 -2.38 43.00 0.95
N ARG A 53 -2.89 43.41 -0.23
CA ARG A 53 -2.64 44.74 -0.81
C ARG A 53 -3.70 45.74 -0.34
N PRO A 54 -3.32 46.87 0.26
CA PRO A 54 -4.27 47.94 0.57
C PRO A 54 -4.90 48.55 -0.70
N GLN A 55 -6.23 48.62 -0.76
CA GLN A 55 -6.94 49.13 -1.95
C GLN A 55 -6.64 50.60 -2.28
N HIS A 56 -6.22 51.41 -1.30
CA HIS A 56 -5.88 52.82 -1.52
C HIS A 56 -4.61 53.03 -2.35
N LEU A 57 -3.77 51.98 -2.49
CA LEU A 57 -2.61 51.99 -3.39
C LEU A 57 -3.00 51.83 -4.85
N GLY A 58 -4.28 51.57 -5.14
CA GLY A 58 -4.76 51.33 -6.49
C GLY A 58 -4.32 49.99 -7.07
N GLU A 59 -4.65 49.82 -8.34
CA GLU A 59 -4.33 48.62 -9.11
C GLU A 59 -2.81 48.54 -9.35
N PRO A 60 -2.18 47.37 -9.12
CA PRO A 60 -0.74 47.22 -9.31
C PRO A 60 -0.38 47.12 -10.79
N ASP A 61 0.88 47.40 -11.11
CA ASP A 61 1.46 47.01 -12.40
C ASP A 61 1.94 45.55 -12.37
N ILE A 62 2.29 45.03 -13.55
CA ILE A 62 2.70 43.63 -13.69
C ILE A 62 3.96 43.28 -12.88
N ASN A 63 4.93 44.18 -12.76
CA ASN A 63 6.17 43.93 -12.02
C ASN A 63 5.87 43.83 -10.52
N GLU A 64 4.95 44.66 -10.03
CA GLU A 64 4.49 44.60 -8.66
C GLU A 64 3.76 43.29 -8.37
N VAL A 65 2.92 42.78 -9.29
CA VAL A 65 2.32 41.42 -9.13
C VAL A 65 3.39 40.35 -9.08
N LEU A 66 4.38 40.44 -9.98
CA LEU A 66 5.44 39.45 -10.08
C LEU A 66 6.27 39.36 -8.79
N SER A 67 6.36 40.47 -8.02
CA SER A 67 7.09 40.50 -6.74
C SER A 67 6.48 39.61 -5.64
N TYR A 68 5.22 39.19 -5.77
CA TYR A 68 4.58 38.28 -4.81
C TYR A 68 5.02 36.83 -4.98
N TYR A 69 5.58 36.43 -6.13
CA TYR A 69 5.93 35.04 -6.38
C TYR A 69 7.30 34.67 -5.83
N THR A 70 7.43 33.43 -5.32
CA THR A 70 8.75 32.88 -5.00
C THR A 70 9.61 32.78 -6.26
N PRO A 71 10.96 32.78 -6.17
CA PRO A 71 11.83 32.66 -7.35
C PRO A 71 11.48 31.45 -8.24
N SER A 72 11.16 30.31 -7.63
CA SER A 72 10.75 29.08 -8.34
C SER A 72 9.38 29.18 -9.02
N SER A 73 8.52 30.08 -8.56
CA SER A 73 7.20 30.33 -9.16
C SER A 73 7.25 31.48 -10.17
N LEU A 74 8.16 32.43 -10.01
CA LEU A 74 8.27 33.62 -10.84
C LEU A 74 8.51 33.28 -12.32
N ASP A 75 9.53 32.47 -12.61
CA ASP A 75 9.88 32.13 -14.00
C ASP A 75 8.72 31.40 -14.70
N ARG A 76 8.16 30.38 -14.05
CA ARG A 76 7.01 29.63 -14.59
C ARG A 76 5.80 30.52 -14.83
N THR A 77 5.56 31.48 -13.94
CA THR A 77 4.45 32.44 -14.07
C THR A 77 4.66 33.36 -15.25
N ARG A 78 5.86 33.94 -15.37
CA ARG A 78 6.22 34.83 -16.46
C ARG A 78 6.09 34.11 -17.81
N ASP A 79 6.64 32.91 -17.90
CA ASP A 79 6.67 32.16 -19.16
C ASP A 79 5.25 31.76 -19.59
N LEU A 80 4.41 31.29 -18.66
CA LEU A 80 3.02 30.94 -18.94
C LEU A 80 2.18 32.17 -19.33
N PHE A 81 2.46 33.32 -18.70
CA PHE A 81 1.78 34.56 -19.01
C PHE A 81 2.11 35.07 -20.41
N TRP A 82 3.40 35.04 -20.82
CA TRP A 82 3.78 35.40 -22.19
C TRP A 82 3.25 34.41 -23.22
N HIS A 83 3.28 33.11 -22.90
CA HIS A 83 2.67 32.10 -23.75
C HIS A 83 1.18 32.40 -24.00
N ALA A 84 0.41 32.74 -22.95
CA ALA A 84 -0.99 33.11 -23.08
C ALA A 84 -1.21 34.38 -23.95
N ILE A 85 -0.27 35.33 -23.95
CA ILE A 85 -0.33 36.53 -24.81
C ILE A 85 -0.02 36.19 -26.28
N ASP A 86 0.98 35.33 -26.50
CA ASP A 86 1.53 35.07 -27.83
C ASP A 86 0.69 34.06 -28.60
N THR A 87 0.24 32.97 -27.96
CA THR A 87 -0.58 31.94 -28.60
C THR A 87 -2.07 32.20 -28.44
N GLY A 88 -2.43 32.91 -27.36
CA GLY A 88 -3.81 33.10 -26.97
C GLY A 88 -4.50 31.80 -26.54
N ASP A 89 -3.74 30.85 -26.01
CA ASP A 89 -4.26 29.63 -25.39
C ASP A 89 -4.61 29.87 -23.92
N ARG A 90 -5.61 29.12 -23.44
CA ARG A 90 -5.95 29.10 -22.02
C ARG A 90 -4.84 28.40 -21.25
N CYS A 91 -4.40 29.01 -20.14
CA CYS A 91 -3.35 28.44 -19.30
C CYS A 91 -3.80 28.36 -17.84
N SER A 92 -3.20 27.44 -17.10
CA SER A 92 -3.40 27.35 -15.65
C SER A 92 -2.17 26.82 -14.96
N LEU A 93 -1.90 27.30 -13.76
CA LEU A 93 -0.76 26.86 -12.97
C LEU A 93 -0.96 27.04 -11.47
N GLU A 94 -0.26 26.23 -10.68
CA GLU A 94 -0.13 26.41 -9.24
C GLU A 94 1.17 27.17 -8.93
N GLN A 95 1.07 28.16 -8.06
CA GLN A 95 2.16 29.08 -7.71
C GLN A 95 2.28 29.21 -6.20
N GLU A 96 3.50 29.41 -5.74
CA GLU A 96 3.77 29.85 -4.38
C GLU A 96 3.91 31.36 -4.36
N VAL A 97 3.19 31.99 -3.44
CA VAL A 97 3.27 33.42 -3.19
C VAL A 97 3.73 33.68 -1.76
N LEU A 98 4.52 34.74 -1.61
CA LEU A 98 4.93 35.30 -0.33
C LEU A 98 4.14 36.59 -0.12
N LEU A 99 3.25 36.57 0.86
CA LEU A 99 2.44 37.73 1.21
C LEU A 99 3.28 38.76 1.99
N PRO A 100 2.89 40.05 1.99
CA PRO A 100 3.52 41.11 2.77
C PRO A 100 3.68 40.79 4.27
N SER A 101 2.75 40.01 4.84
CA SER A 101 2.89 39.51 6.23
C SER A 101 3.99 38.46 6.44
N GLY A 102 4.70 38.05 5.38
CA GLY A 102 5.66 36.94 5.38
C GLY A 102 5.02 35.56 5.27
N LYS A 103 3.69 35.47 5.19
CA LYS A 103 2.98 34.20 5.03
C LYS A 103 3.16 33.66 3.62
N GLN A 104 3.55 32.39 3.52
CA GLN A 104 3.48 31.66 2.26
C GLN A 104 2.07 31.13 2.01
N ARG A 105 1.64 31.23 0.76
CA ARG A 105 0.38 30.68 0.23
C ARG A 105 0.62 29.96 -1.08
N HIS A 106 -0.29 29.04 -1.38
CA HIS A 106 -0.37 28.39 -2.68
C HIS A 106 -1.60 28.92 -3.41
N HIS A 107 -1.39 29.47 -4.60
CA HIS A 107 -2.45 29.96 -5.45
C HIS A 107 -2.59 29.09 -6.70
N PHE A 108 -3.81 28.81 -7.11
CA PHE A 108 -4.11 28.26 -8.42
C PHE A 108 -4.65 29.37 -9.31
N THR A 109 -3.94 29.63 -10.41
CA THR A 109 -4.28 30.70 -11.34
C THR A 109 -4.72 30.10 -12.67
N VAL A 110 -5.81 30.63 -13.22
CA VAL A 110 -6.27 30.36 -14.59
C VAL A 110 -6.20 31.66 -15.36
N ILE A 111 -5.69 31.62 -16.59
CA ILE A 111 -5.57 32.75 -17.50
C ILE A 111 -6.34 32.41 -18.78
N GLU A 112 -7.24 33.30 -19.17
CA GLU A 112 -8.09 33.19 -20.34
C GLU A 112 -7.86 34.41 -21.26
N PRO A 113 -7.18 34.20 -22.40
CA PRO A 113 -6.97 35.25 -23.38
C PRO A 113 -8.24 35.58 -24.18
N HIS A 114 -8.49 36.86 -24.37
CA HIS A 114 -9.56 37.37 -25.23
C HIS A 114 -8.96 37.96 -26.51
N LYS A 115 -9.37 37.38 -27.64
CA LYS A 115 -8.92 37.75 -28.99
C LYS A 115 -9.91 38.71 -29.65
N ASP A 116 -9.40 39.63 -30.45
CA ASP A 116 -10.23 40.44 -31.35
C ASP A 116 -10.59 39.67 -32.64
N ALA A 117 -11.33 40.33 -33.54
CA ALA A 117 -11.74 39.75 -34.81
C ALA A 117 -10.58 39.38 -35.76
N SER A 118 -9.37 39.90 -35.52
CA SER A 118 -8.16 39.56 -36.28
C SER A 118 -7.39 38.37 -35.70
N GLY A 119 -7.87 37.81 -34.57
CA GLY A 119 -7.19 36.73 -33.85
C GLY A 119 -6.09 37.20 -32.91
N ARG A 120 -5.87 38.51 -32.80
CA ARG A 120 -4.89 39.11 -31.88
C ARG A 120 -5.44 39.12 -30.46
N VAL A 121 -4.68 38.64 -29.48
CA VAL A 121 -5.02 38.80 -28.06
C VAL A 121 -5.01 40.28 -27.71
N VAL A 122 -6.12 40.80 -27.18
CA VAL A 122 -6.28 42.21 -26.77
C VAL A 122 -6.44 42.38 -25.26
N ARG A 123 -6.89 41.33 -24.57
CA ARG A 123 -7.10 41.35 -23.13
C ARG A 123 -6.86 39.97 -22.54
N LEU A 124 -6.38 39.92 -21.30
CA LEU A 124 -6.37 38.71 -20.50
C LEU A 124 -7.37 38.84 -19.36
N TYR A 125 -8.04 37.73 -19.06
CA TYR A 125 -8.83 37.55 -17.86
C TYR A 125 -8.16 36.48 -17.03
N GLY A 126 -8.15 36.63 -15.71
CA GLY A 126 -7.61 35.59 -14.86
C GLY A 126 -8.33 35.48 -13.53
N THR A 127 -8.30 34.27 -12.98
CA THR A 127 -8.79 33.99 -11.63
C THR A 127 -7.65 33.41 -10.80
N VAL A 128 -7.59 33.80 -9.55
CA VAL A 128 -6.63 33.31 -8.56
C VAL A 128 -7.44 32.70 -7.42
N GLN A 129 -7.16 31.45 -7.07
CA GLN A 129 -7.79 30.76 -5.94
C GLN A 129 -6.75 30.39 -4.89
N ASP A 130 -7.02 30.66 -3.61
CA ASP A 130 -6.16 30.15 -2.51
C ASP A 130 -6.42 28.64 -2.32
N ILE A 131 -5.39 27.83 -2.59
CA ILE A 131 -5.42 26.37 -2.46
C ILE A 131 -4.53 25.88 -1.29
N THR A 132 -4.07 26.78 -0.42
CA THR A 132 -3.14 26.47 0.67
C THR A 132 -3.70 25.41 1.62
N THR A 133 -4.96 25.56 2.03
CA THR A 133 -5.62 24.60 2.93
C THR A 133 -5.71 23.22 2.28
N ARG A 134 -6.07 23.16 0.99
CA ARG A 134 -6.15 21.92 0.21
C ARG A 134 -4.78 21.22 0.16
N LYS A 135 -3.72 21.94 -0.20
CA LYS A 135 -2.34 21.42 -0.26
C LYS A 135 -1.84 20.91 1.10
N ARG A 136 -2.14 21.62 2.19
CA ARG A 136 -1.75 21.19 3.54
C ARG A 136 -2.44 19.91 3.97
N LEU A 137 -3.74 19.79 3.71
CA LEU A 137 -4.51 18.58 4.02
C LEU A 137 -4.03 17.38 3.20
N GLU A 138 -3.74 17.58 1.92
CA GLU A 138 -3.19 16.54 1.05
C GLU A 138 -1.82 16.06 1.53
N ALA A 139 -0.92 16.99 1.87
CA ALA A 139 0.40 16.67 2.41
C ALA A 139 0.31 15.94 3.77
N GLU A 140 -0.61 16.35 4.64
CA GLU A 140 -0.84 15.68 5.92
C GLU A 140 -1.39 14.27 5.73
N ARG A 141 -2.35 14.09 4.80
CA ARG A 141 -2.87 12.77 4.45
C ARG A 141 -1.76 11.84 3.95
N ILE A 142 -0.89 12.32 3.08
CA ILE A 142 0.24 11.54 2.56
C ILE A 142 1.18 11.13 3.71
N ARG A 143 1.50 12.06 4.63
CA ARG A 143 2.32 11.74 5.81
C ARG A 143 1.67 10.70 6.72
N GLN A 144 0.37 10.81 6.95
CA GLN A 144 -0.37 9.85 7.77
C GLN A 144 -0.39 8.46 7.14
N LEU A 145 -0.62 8.35 5.82
CA LEU A 145 -0.56 7.09 5.10
C LEU A 145 0.83 6.45 5.17
N ALA A 146 1.89 7.25 4.99
CA ALA A 146 3.27 6.77 5.13
C ALA A 146 3.54 6.25 6.55
N ARG A 147 3.06 6.96 7.58
CA ARG A 147 3.22 6.54 8.98
C ARG A 147 2.48 5.25 9.31
N VAL A 148 1.26 5.08 8.79
CA VAL A 148 0.50 3.83 8.94
C VAL A 148 1.25 2.68 8.28
N ALA A 149 1.76 2.85 7.06
CA ALA A 149 2.54 1.82 6.37
C ALA A 149 3.81 1.43 7.15
N GLU A 150 4.52 2.41 7.71
CA GLU A 150 5.71 2.16 8.54
C GLU A 150 5.38 1.36 9.81
N LEU A 151 4.31 1.74 10.53
CA LEU A 151 3.87 1.03 11.73
C LEU A 151 3.41 -0.39 11.41
N SER A 152 2.70 -0.60 10.30
CA SER A 152 2.31 -1.93 9.82
C SER A 152 3.53 -2.81 9.54
N ARG A 153 4.57 -2.26 8.89
CA ARG A 153 5.82 -2.98 8.65
C ARG A 153 6.50 -3.40 9.95
N HIS A 154 6.65 -2.48 10.91
CA HIS A 154 7.26 -2.80 12.21
C HIS A 154 6.46 -3.83 12.99
N MET A 155 5.12 -3.79 12.93
CA MET A 155 4.29 -4.79 13.59
C MET A 155 4.53 -6.19 13.02
N ILE A 156 4.64 -6.31 11.70
CA ILE A 156 4.93 -7.59 11.03
C ILE A 156 6.32 -8.10 11.42
N GLU A 157 7.33 -7.22 11.48
CA GLU A 157 8.69 -7.57 11.92
C GLU A 157 8.72 -8.07 13.38
N ILE A 158 7.97 -7.41 14.27
CA ILE A 158 7.86 -7.82 15.68
C ILE A 158 7.16 -9.17 15.78
N GLU A 159 6.02 -9.37 15.08
CA GLU A 159 5.30 -10.65 15.08
C GLU A 159 6.20 -11.79 14.59
N GLU A 160 6.97 -11.56 13.53
CA GLU A 160 7.92 -12.54 12.99
C GLU A 160 9.02 -12.89 13.98
N ARG A 161 9.57 -11.87 14.65
CA ARG A 161 10.61 -12.04 15.66
C ARG A 161 10.10 -12.82 16.86
N GLU A 162 8.91 -12.50 17.37
CA GLU A 162 8.30 -13.23 18.49
C GLU A 162 8.02 -14.68 18.11
N ARG A 163 7.47 -14.95 16.92
CA ARG A 163 7.27 -16.32 16.43
C ARG A 163 8.57 -17.11 16.37
N ARG A 164 9.65 -16.50 15.87
CA ARG A 164 10.99 -17.12 15.83
C ARG A 164 11.51 -17.43 17.24
N GLN A 165 11.38 -16.49 18.17
CA GLN A 165 11.80 -16.68 19.56
C GLN A 165 11.00 -17.79 20.26
N LEU A 166 9.68 -17.83 20.06
CA LEU A 166 8.81 -18.87 20.61
C LEU A 166 9.14 -20.26 20.03
N ALA A 167 9.32 -20.36 18.70
CA ALA A 167 9.68 -21.62 18.05
C ALA A 167 11.02 -22.16 18.58
N SER A 168 12.04 -21.31 18.69
CA SER A 168 13.34 -21.70 19.26
C SER A 168 13.21 -22.10 20.72
N ALA A 169 12.55 -21.29 21.55
CA ALA A 169 12.42 -21.56 22.99
C ALA A 169 11.67 -22.88 23.28
N LEU A 170 10.65 -23.20 22.48
CA LEU A 170 9.96 -24.48 22.56
C LEU A 170 10.85 -25.62 22.07
N HIS A 171 11.51 -25.47 20.92
CA HIS A 171 12.36 -26.51 20.35
C HIS A 171 13.53 -26.86 21.28
N ASP A 172 14.24 -25.86 21.79
CA ASP A 172 15.48 -26.00 22.56
C ASP A 172 15.25 -26.57 23.97
N ARG A 173 14.04 -26.44 24.52
CA ARG A 173 13.72 -26.94 25.87
C ARG A 173 12.81 -28.15 25.85
N ALA A 174 11.70 -28.10 25.11
CA ALA A 174 10.69 -29.14 25.21
C ALA A 174 11.10 -30.42 24.48
N SER A 175 11.71 -30.31 23.29
CA SER A 175 12.10 -31.50 22.51
C SER A 175 13.18 -32.33 23.22
N PRO A 176 14.28 -31.75 23.75
CA PRO A 176 15.28 -32.51 24.50
C PRO A 176 14.73 -33.09 25.80
N ASN A 177 13.88 -32.36 26.52
CA ASN A 177 13.29 -32.84 27.77
C ASN A 177 12.35 -34.04 27.54
N LEU A 178 11.50 -33.99 26.52
CA LEU A 178 10.63 -35.11 26.16
C LEU A 178 11.42 -36.33 25.69
N ALA A 179 12.48 -36.12 24.90
CA ALA A 179 13.38 -37.19 24.50
C ALA A 179 14.07 -37.84 25.71
N ALA A 180 14.56 -37.03 26.66
CA ALA A 180 15.18 -37.50 27.89
C ALA A 180 14.18 -38.28 28.77
N LEU A 181 12.95 -37.77 28.94
CA LEU A 181 11.88 -38.47 29.66
C LEU A 181 11.58 -39.83 29.02
N ARG A 182 11.47 -39.90 27.69
CA ARG A 182 11.22 -41.16 26.99
C ARG A 182 12.34 -42.18 27.21
N ILE A 183 13.60 -41.75 27.20
CA ILE A 183 14.75 -42.60 27.53
C ILE A 183 14.70 -43.07 28.99
N LEU A 184 14.40 -42.17 29.94
CA LEU A 184 14.30 -42.52 31.36
C LEU A 184 13.19 -43.54 31.63
N PHE A 185 12.02 -43.38 31.01
CA PHE A 185 10.92 -44.34 31.11
C PHE A 185 11.24 -45.68 30.46
N ALA A 186 11.90 -45.69 29.29
CA ALA A 186 12.37 -46.91 28.65
C ALA A 186 13.36 -47.68 29.54
N ASN A 187 14.35 -46.98 30.12
CA ASN A 187 15.31 -47.58 31.04
C ASN A 187 14.67 -48.10 32.33
N LEU A 188 13.68 -47.38 32.87
CA LEU A 188 12.90 -47.82 34.03
C LEU A 188 12.12 -49.10 33.69
N ALA A 189 11.38 -49.09 32.58
CA ALA A 189 10.67 -50.27 32.07
C ALA A 189 11.64 -51.46 31.93
N ASP A 190 12.86 -51.19 31.43
CA ASP A 190 13.86 -52.21 31.23
C ASP A 190 14.42 -52.81 32.53
N SER A 191 14.48 -52.01 33.59
CA SER A 191 15.01 -52.39 34.90
C SER A 191 13.97 -53.09 35.81
N LEU A 192 12.69 -53.09 35.43
CA LEU A 192 11.64 -53.71 36.24
C LEU A 192 11.71 -55.26 36.20
N PRO A 193 11.50 -55.95 37.34
CA PRO A 193 11.31 -57.39 37.37
C PRO A 193 10.16 -57.83 36.44
N THR A 194 10.30 -58.97 35.78
CA THR A 194 9.37 -59.44 34.72
C THR A 194 7.89 -59.44 35.15
N GLN A 195 7.61 -59.83 36.39
CA GLN A 195 6.24 -59.83 36.94
C GLN A 195 5.65 -58.42 37.08
N VAL A 196 6.46 -57.44 37.48
CA VAL A 196 6.04 -56.04 37.64
C VAL A 196 5.91 -55.37 36.27
N ARG A 197 6.85 -55.64 35.34
CA ARG A 197 6.76 -55.15 33.97
C ARG A 197 5.49 -55.64 33.27
N ALA A 198 5.13 -56.91 33.43
CA ALA A 198 3.89 -57.46 32.88
C ALA A 198 2.65 -56.82 33.50
N ALA A 199 2.65 -56.57 34.82
CA ALA A 199 1.54 -55.91 35.51
C ALA A 199 1.36 -54.43 35.11
N CYS A 200 2.45 -53.75 34.74
CA CYS A 200 2.44 -52.34 34.32
C CYS A 200 2.47 -52.14 32.80
N GLY A 201 2.37 -53.20 31.99
CA GLY A 201 2.60 -53.16 30.55
C GLY A 201 1.75 -52.11 29.82
N THR A 202 0.44 -52.09 30.09
CA THR A 202 -0.48 -51.12 29.49
C THR A 202 -0.15 -49.68 29.89
N LEU A 203 0.19 -49.43 31.16
CA LEU A 203 0.58 -48.09 31.62
C LEU A 203 1.87 -47.60 30.95
N LEU A 204 2.83 -48.49 30.72
CA LEU A 204 4.08 -48.15 30.02
C LEU A 204 3.83 -47.83 28.54
N GLU A 205 2.95 -48.60 27.88
CA GLU A 205 2.49 -48.31 26.51
C GLU A 205 1.74 -46.97 26.44
N ASP A 206 0.85 -46.69 27.38
CA ASP A 206 0.11 -45.42 27.45
C ASP A 206 1.05 -44.22 27.65
N VAL A 207 2.07 -44.35 28.50
CA VAL A 207 3.08 -43.29 28.73
C VAL A 207 3.92 -43.06 27.47
N ASP A 208 4.39 -44.11 26.79
CA ASP A 208 5.17 -43.96 25.55
C ASP A 208 4.31 -43.34 24.43
N ALA A 209 3.05 -43.77 24.30
CA ALA A 209 2.10 -43.20 23.37
C ALA A 209 1.85 -41.71 23.65
N LEU A 210 1.64 -41.33 24.91
CA LEU A 210 1.44 -39.93 25.29
C LEU A 210 2.69 -39.08 25.04
N LEU A 211 3.89 -39.59 25.33
CA LEU A 211 5.15 -38.89 25.04
C LEU A 211 5.38 -38.74 23.53
N ALA A 212 5.06 -39.76 22.74
CA ALA A 212 5.15 -39.70 21.29
C ALA A 212 4.17 -38.67 20.71
N ASP A 213 2.92 -38.68 21.17
CA ASP A 213 1.90 -37.72 20.76
C ASP A 213 2.26 -36.28 21.16
N THR A 214 2.69 -36.07 22.40
CA THR A 214 3.14 -34.75 22.89
C THR A 214 4.35 -34.25 22.11
N THR A 215 5.31 -35.12 21.79
CA THR A 215 6.48 -34.77 20.98
C THR A 215 6.06 -34.37 19.57
N ALA A 216 5.14 -35.10 18.96
CA ALA A 216 4.59 -34.77 17.65
C ALA A 216 3.85 -33.42 17.67
N GLY A 217 3.02 -33.17 18.68
CA GLY A 217 2.30 -31.91 18.85
C GLY A 217 3.21 -30.70 19.05
N ILE A 218 4.26 -30.82 19.86
CA ILE A 218 5.25 -29.73 20.02
C ILE A 218 5.99 -29.48 18.71
N ARG A 219 6.35 -30.54 17.98
CA ARG A 219 7.01 -30.40 16.67
C ARG A 219 6.09 -29.68 15.68
N GLU A 220 4.80 -30.02 15.67
CA GLU A 220 3.79 -29.33 14.85
C GLU A 220 3.68 -27.85 15.22
N ILE A 221 3.61 -27.49 16.51
CA ILE A 221 3.59 -26.10 16.97
C ILE A 221 4.86 -25.35 16.53
N CYS A 222 6.04 -25.95 16.67
CA CYS A 222 7.29 -25.35 16.24
C CYS A 222 7.30 -25.13 14.72
N THR A 223 6.92 -26.13 13.93
CA THR A 223 6.79 -26.01 12.47
C THR A 223 5.77 -24.94 12.09
N ASP A 224 4.70 -24.79 12.87
CA ASP A 224 3.67 -23.80 12.63
C ASP A 224 4.12 -22.37 12.91
N LEU A 225 4.94 -22.18 13.94
CA LEU A 225 5.53 -20.89 14.29
C LEU A 225 6.65 -20.52 13.33
N ARG A 226 7.61 -21.42 13.10
CA ARG A 226 8.72 -21.31 12.15
C ARG A 226 9.47 -22.65 12.04
N PRO A 227 9.53 -23.30 10.87
CA PRO A 227 10.27 -24.56 10.72
C PRO A 227 11.77 -24.36 10.95
N ALA A 228 12.38 -25.12 11.85
CA ALA A 228 13.82 -25.06 12.10
C ALA A 228 14.63 -25.33 10.83
N THR A 229 14.15 -26.21 9.95
CA THR A 229 14.74 -26.53 8.63
C THR A 229 14.93 -25.30 7.75
N LEU A 230 14.06 -24.30 7.89
CA LEU A 230 14.19 -23.03 7.17
C LEU A 230 15.43 -22.24 7.64
N ASP A 231 15.77 -22.33 8.92
CA ASP A 231 16.89 -21.59 9.50
C ASP A 231 18.25 -22.24 9.24
N TYR A 232 18.35 -23.58 9.20
CA TYR A 232 19.64 -24.28 8.98
C TYR A 232 19.86 -24.81 7.55
N ALA A 233 18.80 -25.13 6.80
CA ALA A 233 18.89 -25.73 5.46
C ALA A 233 18.27 -24.85 4.36
N GLY A 234 17.56 -23.78 4.73
CA GLY A 234 16.95 -22.83 3.79
C GLY A 234 15.60 -23.27 3.24
N LEU A 235 15.08 -22.48 2.29
CA LEU A 235 13.70 -22.59 1.81
C LEU A 235 13.38 -23.91 1.10
N GLU A 236 14.21 -24.36 0.15
CA GLU A 236 13.91 -25.58 -0.62
C GLU A 236 13.78 -26.82 0.29
N PRO A 237 14.74 -27.14 1.17
CA PRO A 237 14.63 -28.29 2.06
C PRO A 237 13.42 -28.20 2.99
N ALA A 238 13.14 -27.00 3.53
CA ALA A 238 11.97 -26.76 4.36
C ALA A 238 10.65 -27.01 3.63
N LEU A 239 10.53 -26.55 2.37
CA LEU A 239 9.35 -26.81 1.53
C LEU A 239 9.19 -28.29 1.22
N ARG A 240 10.28 -28.99 0.89
CA ARG A 240 10.25 -30.43 0.58
C ARG A 240 9.77 -31.24 1.78
N GLU A 241 10.31 -30.96 2.97
CA GLU A 241 9.88 -31.61 4.21
C GLU A 241 8.41 -31.32 4.53
N TYR A 242 7.98 -30.06 4.39
CA TYR A 242 6.60 -29.66 4.64
C TYR A 242 5.61 -30.33 3.67
N VAL A 243 5.92 -30.33 2.37
CA VAL A 243 5.06 -30.94 1.33
C VAL A 243 4.91 -32.45 1.55
N GLU A 244 6.00 -33.15 1.90
CA GLU A 244 5.94 -34.58 2.21
C GLU A 244 5.09 -34.88 3.45
N ALA A 245 5.22 -34.07 4.52
CA ALA A 245 4.38 -34.20 5.69
C ALA A 245 2.90 -33.91 5.38
N PHE A 246 2.64 -32.88 4.56
CA PHE A 246 1.30 -32.48 4.16
C PHE A 246 0.59 -33.54 3.31
N ARG A 247 1.31 -34.14 2.35
CA ARG A 247 0.84 -35.27 1.53
C ARG A 247 0.49 -36.51 2.35
N LYS A 248 1.18 -36.76 3.46
CA LYS A 248 0.86 -37.90 4.34
C LYS A 248 -0.41 -37.66 5.15
N ARG A 249 -0.64 -36.40 5.55
CA ARG A 249 -1.79 -36.00 6.36
C ARG A 249 -3.05 -35.76 5.54
N THR A 250 -2.90 -35.34 4.29
CA THR A 250 -4.01 -34.98 3.39
C THR A 250 -4.03 -35.92 2.20
N ARG A 251 -5.19 -36.15 1.57
CA ARG A 251 -5.27 -36.93 0.32
C ARG A 251 -4.92 -36.11 -0.93
N LEU A 252 -4.32 -34.93 -0.76
CA LEU A 252 -4.03 -33.99 -1.83
C LEU A 252 -2.69 -34.35 -2.47
N ASP A 253 -2.65 -34.50 -3.80
CA ASP A 253 -1.38 -34.72 -4.49
C ASP A 253 -0.65 -33.37 -4.70
N VAL A 254 0.43 -33.15 -3.95
CA VAL A 254 1.19 -31.88 -4.00
C VAL A 254 2.55 -32.05 -4.68
N VAL A 255 2.68 -31.68 -5.95
CA VAL A 255 3.93 -31.80 -6.71
C VAL A 255 4.81 -30.56 -6.51
N LEU A 256 6.00 -30.73 -5.91
CA LEU A 256 7.00 -29.67 -5.77
C LEU A 256 8.10 -29.82 -6.84
N THR A 257 8.33 -28.75 -7.61
CA THR A 257 9.41 -28.65 -8.60
C THR A 257 10.38 -27.52 -8.21
N THR A 258 11.65 -27.86 -8.07
CA THR A 258 12.73 -26.92 -7.72
C THR A 258 13.77 -26.90 -8.84
N ALA A 259 13.69 -25.91 -9.73
CA ALA A 259 14.63 -25.78 -10.85
C ALA A 259 15.88 -25.01 -10.40
N GLY A 260 16.87 -25.72 -9.84
CA GLY A 260 18.15 -25.13 -9.40
C GLY A 260 18.08 -24.27 -8.14
N ALA A 261 17.21 -24.65 -7.19
CA ALA A 261 16.79 -23.83 -6.05
C ALA A 261 17.74 -23.81 -4.84
N GLU A 262 19.06 -23.79 -5.07
CA GLU A 262 19.89 -23.09 -4.11
C GLU A 262 19.51 -21.60 -4.19
N THR A 263 19.03 -21.02 -3.09
CA THR A 263 18.64 -19.60 -3.00
C THR A 263 19.69 -18.72 -2.29
N PRO A 264 20.99 -18.74 -2.65
CA PRO A 264 21.92 -17.77 -2.11
C PRO A 264 21.52 -16.38 -2.62
N GLY A 265 21.39 -15.43 -1.69
CA GLY A 265 20.98 -14.04 -1.98
C GLY A 265 19.54 -13.68 -1.59
N LEU A 266 18.70 -14.66 -1.20
CA LEU A 266 17.37 -14.38 -0.65
C LEU A 266 17.45 -14.13 0.86
N ALA A 267 17.00 -12.96 1.31
CA ALA A 267 16.95 -12.59 2.72
C ALA A 267 16.18 -13.63 3.57
N ALA A 268 16.55 -13.79 4.84
CA ALA A 268 15.89 -14.76 5.73
C ALA A 268 14.39 -14.48 5.89
N GLU A 269 14.01 -13.20 5.88
CA GLU A 269 12.63 -12.72 5.95
C GLU A 269 11.85 -13.12 4.69
N ALA A 270 12.48 -12.98 3.52
CA ALA A 270 11.89 -13.39 2.24
C ALA A 270 11.73 -14.92 2.14
N GLN A 271 12.69 -15.69 2.68
CA GLN A 271 12.55 -17.15 2.79
C GLN A 271 11.35 -17.52 3.66
N THR A 272 11.18 -16.88 4.83
CA THR A 272 10.01 -17.11 5.69
C THR A 272 8.70 -16.74 5.01
N LEU A 273 8.67 -15.60 4.32
CA LEU A 273 7.50 -15.15 3.58
C LEU A 273 7.06 -16.20 2.54
N LEU A 274 7.98 -16.65 1.69
CA LEU A 274 7.69 -17.66 0.67
C LEU A 274 7.23 -18.99 1.27
N PHE A 275 7.85 -19.44 2.37
CA PHE A 275 7.42 -20.64 3.08
C PHE A 275 5.98 -20.51 3.58
N ARG A 276 5.64 -19.38 4.21
CA ARG A 276 4.29 -19.12 4.73
C ARG A 276 3.24 -19.02 3.63
N LEU A 277 3.59 -18.42 2.49
CA LEU A 277 2.72 -18.36 1.32
C LEU A 277 2.36 -19.77 0.84
N VAL A 278 3.33 -20.68 0.73
CA VAL A 278 3.08 -22.08 0.36
C VAL A 278 2.19 -22.76 1.39
N LYS A 279 2.49 -22.61 2.69
CA LYS A 279 1.72 -23.20 3.78
C LYS A 279 0.25 -22.78 3.76
N GLU A 280 0.01 -21.47 3.66
CA GLU A 280 -1.33 -20.91 3.66
C GLU A 280 -2.07 -21.26 2.36
N ALA A 281 -1.40 -21.27 1.20
CA ALA A 281 -2.00 -21.71 -0.05
C ALA A 281 -2.43 -23.19 0.00
N LEU A 282 -1.59 -24.08 0.54
CA LEU A 282 -1.93 -25.49 0.72
C LEU A 282 -3.09 -25.69 1.71
N THR A 283 -3.11 -24.89 2.78
CA THR A 283 -4.22 -24.88 3.74
C THR A 283 -5.53 -24.46 3.09
N ASN A 284 -5.49 -23.42 2.24
CA ASN A 284 -6.63 -22.97 1.47
C ASN A 284 -7.08 -24.05 0.47
N CYS A 285 -6.16 -24.74 -0.18
CA CYS A 285 -6.49 -25.84 -1.08
C CYS A 285 -7.24 -26.96 -0.34
N ALA A 286 -6.72 -27.40 0.82
CA ALA A 286 -7.34 -28.46 1.60
C ALA A 286 -8.70 -28.09 2.19
N LYS A 287 -8.93 -26.82 2.53
CA LYS A 287 -10.19 -26.35 3.12
C LYS A 287 -11.25 -25.94 2.10
N HIS A 288 -10.84 -25.42 0.94
CA HIS A 288 -11.74 -24.66 0.06
C HIS A 288 -11.70 -25.08 -1.40
N ALA A 289 -10.58 -25.59 -1.91
CA ALA A 289 -10.45 -25.81 -3.35
C ALA A 289 -11.11 -27.09 -3.85
N CYS A 290 -11.32 -28.11 -2.99
CA CYS A 290 -11.69 -29.46 -3.43
C CYS A 290 -10.78 -29.99 -4.55
N ALA A 291 -9.52 -29.55 -4.56
CA ALA A 291 -8.52 -29.88 -5.58
C ALA A 291 -8.06 -31.34 -5.45
N GLY A 292 -7.79 -31.98 -6.59
CA GLY A 292 -7.14 -33.28 -6.65
C GLY A 292 -5.61 -33.15 -6.62
N GLN A 293 -5.09 -32.07 -7.21
CA GLN A 293 -3.66 -31.82 -7.33
C GLN A 293 -3.30 -30.35 -7.11
N VAL A 294 -2.15 -30.11 -6.45
CA VAL A 294 -1.51 -28.81 -6.36
C VAL A 294 -0.08 -28.91 -6.89
N ARG A 295 0.30 -28.01 -7.78
CA ARG A 295 1.66 -27.88 -8.33
C ARG A 295 2.34 -26.65 -7.74
N ILE A 296 3.48 -26.84 -7.12
CA ILE A 296 4.33 -25.79 -6.57
C ILE A 296 5.63 -25.75 -7.36
N GLY A 297 5.94 -24.60 -7.96
CA GLY A 297 7.20 -24.35 -8.65
C GLY A 297 8.02 -23.28 -7.94
N LEU A 298 9.27 -23.59 -7.61
CA LEU A 298 10.24 -22.63 -7.11
C LEU A 298 11.39 -22.50 -8.11
N GLU A 299 11.53 -21.31 -8.69
CA GLU A 299 12.49 -21.00 -9.72
C GLU A 299 13.36 -19.81 -9.30
N ARG A 300 14.67 -19.93 -9.53
CA ARG A 300 15.61 -18.83 -9.34
C ARG A 300 15.85 -18.12 -10.67
N GLU A 301 15.58 -16.81 -10.69
CA GLU A 301 16.00 -15.91 -11.76
C GLU A 301 17.25 -15.13 -11.31
N PRO A 302 17.98 -14.46 -12.23
CA PRO A 302 19.21 -13.75 -11.89
C PRO A 302 19.07 -12.66 -10.81
N THR A 303 17.90 -12.02 -10.70
CA THR A 303 17.66 -10.89 -9.79
C THR A 303 16.52 -11.12 -8.80
N ARG A 304 15.84 -12.26 -8.88
CA ARG A 304 14.63 -12.55 -8.11
C ARG A 304 14.37 -14.05 -7.98
N THR A 305 13.57 -14.42 -6.99
CA THR A 305 13.04 -15.78 -6.83
C THR A 305 11.56 -15.77 -7.19
N ARG A 306 11.14 -16.69 -8.05
CA ARG A 306 9.75 -16.88 -8.47
C ARG A 306 9.17 -18.12 -7.79
N LEU A 307 8.03 -17.93 -7.14
CA LEU A 307 7.20 -18.98 -6.58
C LEU A 307 5.89 -19.05 -7.37
N SER A 308 5.49 -20.23 -7.78
CA SER A 308 4.20 -20.51 -8.41
C SER A 308 3.48 -21.60 -7.64
N ILE A 309 2.18 -21.43 -7.42
CA ILE A 309 1.31 -22.39 -6.75
C ILE A 309 0.04 -22.47 -7.58
N VAL A 310 -0.28 -23.65 -8.09
CA VAL A 310 -1.43 -23.87 -8.97
C VAL A 310 -2.22 -25.06 -8.47
N ASP A 311 -3.49 -24.88 -8.15
CA ASP A 311 -4.44 -25.95 -7.86
C ASP A 311 -5.44 -26.17 -9.01
N ASP A 312 -5.95 -27.39 -9.11
CA ASP A 312 -6.98 -27.79 -10.08
C ASP A 312 -8.40 -27.79 -9.48
N GLY A 313 -8.62 -27.00 -8.43
CA GLY A 313 -9.87 -26.99 -7.67
C GLY A 313 -10.99 -26.19 -8.32
N VAL A 314 -12.01 -25.90 -7.51
CA VAL A 314 -13.24 -25.22 -7.95
C VAL A 314 -13.03 -23.75 -8.31
N GLY A 315 -11.89 -23.15 -7.95
CA GLY A 315 -11.62 -21.72 -8.13
C GLY A 315 -12.71 -20.82 -7.51
N PHE A 316 -12.65 -19.52 -7.77
CA PHE A 316 -13.67 -18.58 -7.31
C PHE A 316 -13.71 -17.31 -8.15
N GLU A 317 -14.76 -16.51 -7.96
CA GLU A 317 -14.90 -15.25 -8.66
C GLU A 317 -14.07 -14.15 -7.98
N LEU A 318 -13.07 -13.65 -8.69
CA LEU A 318 -12.14 -12.66 -8.18
C LEU A 318 -12.83 -11.34 -7.76
N ALA A 319 -13.96 -10.98 -8.38
CA ALA A 319 -14.70 -9.75 -8.09
C ALA A 319 -15.42 -9.78 -6.73
N LEU A 320 -15.61 -10.96 -6.15
CA LEU A 320 -16.27 -11.16 -4.85
C LEU A 320 -15.27 -11.11 -3.67
N LEU A 321 -13.96 -11.06 -3.93
CA LEU A 321 -12.92 -10.94 -2.89
C LEU A 321 -13.12 -9.66 -2.06
N GLY A 322 -13.31 -9.82 -0.75
CA GLY A 322 -13.39 -8.70 0.20
C GLY A 322 -14.76 -8.04 0.34
N GLN A 323 -15.83 -8.61 -0.23
CA GLN A 323 -17.19 -8.11 -0.03
C GLN A 323 -17.75 -8.49 1.37
N PRO A 324 -18.53 -7.60 2.01
CA PRO A 324 -19.13 -7.86 3.32
C PRO A 324 -20.14 -9.02 3.23
N GLY A 325 -19.88 -10.09 3.98
CA GLY A 325 -20.65 -11.35 3.95
C GLY A 325 -19.88 -12.55 3.41
N SER A 326 -18.70 -12.34 2.83
CA SER A 326 -17.80 -13.38 2.35
C SER A 326 -16.54 -13.41 3.22
N THR A 327 -16.47 -14.38 4.15
CA THR A 327 -15.23 -14.73 4.88
C THR A 327 -14.06 -15.22 4.02
N PRO A 328 -14.21 -15.77 2.79
CA PRO A 328 -13.07 -16.18 1.98
C PRO A 328 -12.39 -14.96 1.35
N GLY A 329 -11.13 -14.71 1.69
CA GLY A 329 -10.32 -13.70 0.99
C GLY A 329 -9.28 -12.96 1.82
N LEU A 330 -9.49 -12.85 3.14
CA LEU A 330 -8.56 -12.16 4.05
C LEU A 330 -7.14 -12.72 3.95
N GLY A 331 -6.99 -14.05 3.89
CA GLY A 331 -5.68 -14.71 3.72
C GLY A 331 -4.96 -14.25 2.45
N LEU A 332 -5.65 -14.23 1.30
CA LEU A 332 -5.07 -13.81 0.01
C LEU A 332 -4.73 -12.32 -0.03
N ILE A 333 -5.51 -11.47 0.64
CA ILE A 333 -5.21 -10.04 0.78
C ILE A 333 -3.93 -9.87 1.60
N THR A 334 -3.85 -10.53 2.76
CA THR A 334 -2.66 -10.48 3.62
C THR A 334 -1.42 -11.06 2.92
N MET A 335 -1.57 -12.11 2.11
CA MET A 335 -0.48 -12.64 1.28
C MET A 335 0.06 -11.58 0.33
N ARG A 336 -0.83 -10.91 -0.41
CA ARG A 336 -0.47 -9.86 -1.37
C ARG A 336 0.27 -8.73 -0.69
N GLU A 337 -0.30 -8.18 0.39
CA GLU A 337 0.29 -7.08 1.15
C GLU A 337 1.70 -7.42 1.65
N ARG A 338 1.89 -8.63 2.19
CA ARG A 338 3.21 -9.07 2.69
C ARG A 338 4.25 -9.20 1.57
N VAL A 339 3.84 -9.64 0.38
CA VAL A 339 4.72 -9.70 -0.80
C VAL A 339 5.10 -8.31 -1.28
N GLU A 340 4.13 -7.40 -1.37
CA GLU A 340 4.38 -6.02 -1.79
C GLU A 340 5.28 -5.27 -0.78
N LEU A 341 5.07 -5.50 0.52
CA LEU A 341 5.93 -4.96 1.60
C LEU A 341 7.38 -5.47 1.52
N ALA A 342 7.59 -6.68 1.00
CA ALA A 342 8.92 -7.24 0.75
C ALA A 342 9.54 -6.75 -0.58
N GLY A 343 8.92 -5.78 -1.26
CA GLY A 343 9.37 -5.27 -2.57
C GLY A 343 9.12 -6.24 -3.72
N GLY A 344 8.26 -7.25 -3.51
CA GLY A 344 7.92 -8.26 -4.50
C GLY A 344 6.68 -7.92 -5.32
N GLN A 345 6.34 -8.84 -6.23
CA GLN A 345 5.10 -8.80 -7.01
C GLN A 345 4.25 -10.03 -6.72
N PHE A 346 2.95 -9.83 -6.59
CA PHE A 346 1.95 -10.88 -6.35
C PHE A 346 0.89 -10.85 -7.46
N VAL A 347 0.66 -12.00 -8.09
CA VAL A 347 -0.36 -12.19 -9.12
C VAL A 347 -1.25 -13.35 -8.71
N LEU A 348 -2.56 -13.12 -8.74
CA LEU A 348 -3.58 -14.13 -8.46
C LEU A 348 -4.47 -14.27 -9.69
N MET A 349 -4.61 -15.49 -10.16
CA MET A 349 -5.46 -15.86 -11.28
C MET A 349 -6.41 -16.96 -10.81
N THR A 350 -7.71 -16.75 -10.93
CA THR A 350 -8.72 -17.77 -10.64
C THR A 350 -10.00 -17.45 -11.38
N LYS A 351 -10.76 -18.51 -11.70
CA LYS A 351 -12.16 -18.42 -12.10
C LYS A 351 -12.91 -19.63 -11.55
N PRO A 352 -14.24 -19.52 -11.34
CA PRO A 352 -15.06 -20.68 -11.01
C PRO A 352 -14.86 -21.80 -12.05
N GLY A 353 -14.47 -22.98 -11.59
CA GLY A 353 -14.18 -24.18 -12.37
C GLY A 353 -12.77 -24.28 -12.98
N GLU A 354 -11.92 -23.25 -12.86
CA GLU A 354 -10.56 -23.22 -13.46
C GLU A 354 -9.43 -23.33 -12.41
N GLY A 355 -9.74 -23.59 -11.14
CA GLY A 355 -8.77 -23.63 -10.05
C GLY A 355 -8.24 -22.25 -9.63
N THR A 356 -7.13 -22.25 -8.88
CA THR A 356 -6.43 -21.03 -8.47
C THR A 356 -4.95 -21.13 -8.79
N ALA A 357 -4.39 -20.05 -9.33
CA ALA A 357 -2.97 -19.89 -9.57
C ALA A 357 -2.46 -18.63 -8.86
N ILE A 358 -1.47 -18.81 -8.00
CA ILE A 358 -0.74 -17.75 -7.29
C ILE A 358 0.68 -17.71 -7.85
N GLN A 359 1.13 -16.54 -8.26
CA GLN A 359 2.50 -16.31 -8.69
C GLN A 359 3.09 -15.15 -7.90
N VAL A 360 4.27 -15.39 -7.32
CA VAL A 360 4.99 -14.44 -6.48
C VAL A 360 6.41 -14.30 -7.00
N SER A 361 6.93 -13.07 -7.05
CA SER A 361 8.35 -12.83 -7.32
C SER A 361 8.94 -11.90 -6.28
N ILE A 362 10.03 -12.31 -5.63
CA ILE A 362 10.74 -11.54 -4.60
C ILE A 362 12.15 -11.20 -5.09
N PRO A 363 12.59 -9.93 -5.06
CA PRO A 363 13.95 -9.55 -5.46
C PRO A 363 15.01 -10.14 -4.52
N HIS A 364 16.19 -10.42 -5.06
CA HIS A 364 17.37 -10.73 -4.25
C HIS A 364 17.92 -9.45 -3.61
N LEU A 365 18.62 -9.58 -2.48
CA LEU A 365 19.36 -8.46 -1.92
C LEU A 365 20.42 -8.03 -2.94
N THR A 366 20.37 -6.78 -3.41
CA THR A 366 21.50 -6.17 -4.10
C THR A 366 22.66 -6.08 -3.12
N CYS A 367 23.73 -6.83 -3.39
CA CYS A 367 25.00 -6.70 -2.66
C CYS A 367 25.57 -5.29 -2.73
#